data_AF-A0A8G0QGZ2-F1
#
_entry.id   AF-A0A8G0QGZ2-F1
#
_cell.length_a   1.000
_cell.length_b   1.000
_cell.length_c   1.000
_cell.angle_alpha   90.00
_cell.angle_beta   90.00
_cell.angle_gamma   90.00
#
_symmetry.space_group_name_H-M   'P 1'
#
loop_
_entity.id
_entity.type
_entity.pdbx_description
1 polymer ?
#
loop_
_entity_poly.entity_id
_entity_poly.type
_entity_poly.pdbx_seq_one_letter_code
_entity_poly.pdbx_strand_id
1 'polypeptide(L)'
;SAIPYLGTELVQWLWGGFAVDNATLTRFFTFHFLLPFIVAAMTMIHLLFLHQTGSNNPLGLNSNLDKIPFHPYYTFKDLTGFFILIMLLTVLTLLNPYLLGDPDNFTPANPLVTPVHIQPEWYFLFAYAILRSIPNKFGGVIALALSIAILMILPFTHLSKFQGIQFYPLNQILFWSMLIIVILLTWIG
;
A
#
# COMPACT_ATOMS: atom_id res chain seq x y z
N SER A 1 10.60 -16.96 -7.96
CA SER A 1 11.71 -17.74 -8.55
C SER A 1 12.88 -16.90 -9.08
N ALA A 2 12.84 -15.57 -9.02
CA ALA A 2 13.91 -14.74 -9.58
C ALA A 2 15.20 -14.70 -8.73
N ILE A 3 15.14 -15.11 -7.46
CA ILE A 3 16.30 -15.19 -6.57
C ILE A 3 17.26 -16.27 -7.08
N PRO A 4 18.55 -15.96 -7.32
CA PRO A 4 19.54 -16.95 -7.75
C PRO A 4 19.64 -18.12 -6.75
N TYR A 5 19.82 -19.33 -7.27
CA TYR A 5 20.02 -20.58 -6.54
C TYR A 5 18.80 -21.09 -5.74
N LEU A 6 18.18 -20.26 -4.90
CA LEU A 6 17.11 -20.67 -3.98
C LEU A 6 15.70 -20.36 -4.50
N GLY A 7 15.58 -19.59 -5.58
CA GLY A 7 14.30 -19.01 -5.98
C GLY A 7 13.22 -20.04 -6.35
N THR A 8 13.58 -21.18 -6.92
CA THR A 8 12.64 -22.25 -7.28
C THR A 8 12.17 -23.02 -6.06
N GLU A 9 13.10 -23.38 -5.17
CA GLU A 9 12.80 -24.07 -3.92
C GLU A 9 11.88 -23.24 -3.03
N LEU A 10 12.14 -21.94 -2.88
CA LEU A 10 11.29 -21.03 -2.10
C LEU A 10 9.86 -20.94 -2.65
N VAL A 11 9.70 -20.94 -3.97
CA VAL A 11 8.37 -20.89 -4.60
C VAL A 11 7.61 -22.19 -4.35
N GLN A 12 8.24 -23.34 -4.57
CA GLN A 12 7.62 -24.64 -4.32
C GLN A 12 7.32 -24.85 -2.84
N TRP A 13 8.19 -24.36 -1.95
CA TRP A 13 7.95 -24.36 -0.51
C TRP A 13 6.75 -23.49 -0.12
N LEU A 14 6.59 -22.31 -0.75
CA LEU A 14 5.43 -21.45 -0.54
C LEU A 14 4.14 -22.11 -1.02
N TRP A 15 4.17 -22.73 -2.20
CA TRP A 15 3.02 -23.46 -2.76
C TRP A 15 2.70 -24.75 -1.99
N GLY A 16 3.69 -25.38 -1.37
CA GLY A 16 3.54 -26.73 -0.80
C GLY A 16 3.40 -27.80 -1.90
N GLY A 17 3.94 -27.54 -3.09
CA GLY A 17 3.81 -28.39 -4.27
C GLY A 17 4.48 -27.77 -5.51
N PHE A 18 4.26 -28.37 -6.68
CA PHE A 18 4.86 -27.91 -7.94
C PHE A 18 4.09 -26.77 -8.63
N ALA A 19 2.85 -26.52 -8.20
CA ALA A 19 1.97 -25.47 -8.71
C ALA A 19 1.08 -24.94 -7.58
N VAL A 20 0.33 -23.86 -7.85
CA VAL A 20 -0.70 -23.36 -6.94
C VAL A 20 -1.87 -24.35 -6.92
N ASP A 21 -2.17 -24.91 -5.75
CA ASP A 21 -3.23 -25.90 -5.55
C ASP A 21 -3.83 -25.78 -4.13
N ASN A 22 -4.60 -26.79 -3.69
CA ASN A 22 -5.31 -26.80 -2.41
C ASN A 22 -4.41 -26.53 -1.18
N ALA A 23 -3.16 -27.03 -1.21
CA ALA A 23 -2.18 -26.76 -0.16
C ALA A 23 -1.88 -25.26 -0.04
N THR A 24 -1.71 -24.58 -1.18
CA THR A 24 -1.51 -23.12 -1.24
C THR A 24 -2.72 -22.39 -0.70
N LEU A 25 -3.93 -22.75 -1.15
CA LEU A 25 -5.18 -22.09 -0.76
C LEU A 25 -5.42 -22.15 0.75
N THR A 26 -5.28 -23.34 1.35
CA THR A 26 -5.47 -23.55 2.80
C THR A 26 -4.49 -22.73 3.62
N ARG A 27 -3.23 -22.66 3.19
CA ARG A 27 -2.20 -21.86 3.85
C ARG A 27 -2.43 -20.36 3.67
N PHE A 28 -2.82 -19.92 2.48
CA PHE A 28 -3.10 -18.52 2.20
C PHE A 28 -4.30 -18.02 2.99
N PHE A 29 -5.35 -18.84 3.16
CA PHE A 29 -6.44 -18.54 4.09
C PHE A 29 -5.93 -18.36 5.53
N THR A 30 -5.06 -19.27 5.99
CA THR A 30 -4.50 -19.20 7.35
C THR A 30 -3.64 -17.94 7.55
N PHE A 31 -2.79 -17.59 6.58
CA PHE A 31 -2.01 -16.35 6.61
C PHE A 31 -2.90 -15.11 6.54
N HIS A 32 -3.90 -15.11 5.66
CA HIS A 32 -4.86 -14.02 5.54
C HIS A 32 -5.64 -13.79 6.83
N PHE A 33 -5.98 -14.86 7.55
CA PHE A 33 -6.61 -14.74 8.86
C PHE A 33 -5.66 -14.17 9.93
N LEU A 34 -4.41 -14.63 9.96
CA LEU A 34 -3.43 -14.24 10.98
C LEU A 34 -2.89 -12.81 10.80
N LEU A 35 -2.59 -12.41 9.56
CA LEU A 35 -1.90 -11.15 9.26
C LEU A 35 -2.62 -9.89 9.78
N PRO A 36 -3.96 -9.76 9.71
CA PRO A 36 -4.68 -8.63 10.30
C PRO A 36 -4.40 -8.43 11.80
N PHE A 37 -4.26 -9.52 12.57
CA PHE A 37 -3.93 -9.42 14.01
C PHE A 37 -2.49 -8.94 14.23
N ILE A 38 -1.56 -9.39 13.38
CA ILE A 38 -0.18 -8.89 13.41
C ILE A 38 -0.16 -7.39 13.06
N VAL A 39 -0.91 -6.96 12.04
CA VAL A 39 -1.05 -5.55 11.67
C VAL A 39 -1.62 -4.75 12.82
N ALA A 40 -2.67 -5.23 13.51
CA ALA A 40 -3.24 -4.56 14.67
C ALA A 40 -2.21 -4.37 15.81
N ALA A 41 -1.41 -5.41 16.10
CA ALA A 41 -0.32 -5.31 17.08
C ALA A 41 0.74 -4.28 16.66
N MET A 42 1.13 -4.27 15.38
CA MET A 42 2.06 -3.27 14.83
C MET A 42 1.47 -1.86 14.87
N THR A 43 0.17 -1.68 14.68
CA THR A 43 -0.52 -0.38 14.84
C THR A 43 -0.43 0.13 16.28
N MET A 44 -0.54 -0.75 17.29
CA MET A 44 -0.34 -0.36 18.69
C MET A 44 1.10 0.11 18.97
N ILE A 45 2.09 -0.60 18.43
CA ILE A 45 3.51 -0.18 18.52
C ILE A 45 3.71 1.17 17.81
N HIS A 46 3.11 1.34 16.63
CA HIS A 46 3.15 2.61 15.90
C HIS A 46 2.58 3.77 16.73
N LEU A 47 1.41 3.58 17.35
CA LEU A 47 0.79 4.59 18.21
C LEU A 47 1.61 4.87 19.48
N LEU A 48 2.25 3.86 20.06
CA LEU A 48 3.15 4.03 21.21
C LEU A 48 4.30 5.00 20.87
N PHE A 49 4.97 4.79 19.74
CA PHE A 49 6.04 5.69 19.30
C PHE A 49 5.52 7.09 18.96
N LEU A 50 4.35 7.18 18.32
CA LEU A 50 3.71 8.47 18.05
C LEU A 50 3.40 9.23 19.35
N HIS A 51 2.96 8.56 20.41
CA HIS A 51 2.65 9.18 21.69
C HIS A 51 3.89 9.72 22.42
N GLN A 52 5.08 9.18 22.16
CA GLN A 52 6.32 9.68 22.77
C GLN A 52 6.67 11.09 22.27
N THR A 53 6.41 11.40 20.99
CA THR A 53 6.71 12.71 20.41
C THR A 53 5.48 13.60 20.24
N GLY A 54 4.29 13.02 20.18
CA GLY A 54 3.07 13.67 19.73
C GLY A 54 3.00 13.84 18.21
N SER A 55 1.84 14.28 17.70
CA SER A 55 1.62 14.56 16.29
C SER A 55 2.38 15.81 15.83
N ASN A 56 2.87 15.77 14.59
CA ASN A 56 3.35 16.97 13.90
C ASN A 56 2.17 17.86 13.45
N ASN A 57 2.48 19.07 12.98
CA ASN A 57 1.50 20.03 12.46
C ASN A 57 1.93 20.57 11.09
N PRO A 58 1.02 21.24 10.35
CA PRO A 58 1.31 21.75 9.01
C PRO A 58 2.46 22.77 8.92
N LEU A 59 2.92 23.38 10.01
CA LEU A 59 4.08 24.28 9.95
C LEU A 59 5.41 23.56 10.18
N GLY A 60 5.39 22.31 10.65
CA GLY A 60 6.59 21.55 11.00
C GLY A 60 7.38 22.16 12.16
N LEU A 61 6.72 22.97 13.01
CA LEU A 61 7.30 23.61 14.19
C LEU A 61 6.84 22.89 15.47
N ASN A 62 7.47 23.17 16.61
CA ASN A 62 7.02 22.61 17.89
C ASN A 62 5.65 23.19 18.28
N SER A 63 4.64 22.31 18.43
CA SER A 63 3.26 22.69 18.80
C SER A 63 3.03 22.82 20.31
N ASN A 64 4.03 22.59 21.17
CA ASN A 64 3.85 22.60 22.63
C ASN A 64 3.27 23.90 23.20
N LEU A 65 3.45 25.04 22.51
CA LEU A 65 2.93 26.33 22.94
C LEU A 65 1.40 26.46 22.78
N ASP A 66 0.79 25.66 21.90
CA ASP A 66 -0.63 25.76 21.57
C ASP A 66 -1.24 24.36 21.38
N LYS A 67 -1.21 23.56 22.45
CA LYS A 67 -1.85 22.25 22.48
C LYS A 67 -3.28 22.37 22.97
N ILE A 68 -4.19 21.72 22.25
CA ILE A 68 -5.57 21.51 22.66
C ILE A 68 -5.79 20.03 23.04
N PRO A 69 -6.71 19.72 23.96
CA PRO A 69 -7.03 18.34 24.30
C PRO A 69 -7.62 17.60 23.09
N PHE A 70 -7.39 16.28 23.02
CA PHE A 70 -7.91 15.46 21.93
C PHE A 70 -9.45 15.48 21.89
N HIS A 71 -10.08 15.29 23.04
CA HIS A 71 -11.51 15.47 23.22
C HIS A 71 -11.81 16.89 23.74
N PRO A 72 -12.79 17.63 23.19
CA PRO A 72 -13.75 17.21 22.16
C PRO A 72 -13.28 17.40 20.71
N TYR A 73 -12.23 18.20 20.49
CA TYR A 73 -11.89 18.76 19.19
C TYR A 73 -11.62 17.72 18.11
N TYR A 74 -10.64 16.84 18.32
CA TYR A 74 -10.29 15.82 17.33
C TYR A 74 -11.30 14.67 17.33
N THR A 75 -11.96 14.36 18.45
CA THR A 75 -13.03 13.36 18.47
C THR A 75 -14.17 13.70 17.52
N PHE A 76 -14.71 14.93 17.55
CA PHE A 76 -15.79 15.32 16.64
C PHE A 76 -15.31 15.49 15.19
N LYS A 77 -14.08 15.97 15.00
CA LYS A 77 -13.46 16.04 13.67
C LYS A 77 -13.35 14.63 13.04
N ASP A 78 -12.86 13.66 13.80
CA ASP A 78 -12.67 12.28 13.34
C ASP A 78 -14.02 11.60 13.08
N LEU A 79 -15.03 11.81 13.93
CA LEU A 79 -16.39 11.33 13.69
C LEU A 79 -16.94 11.82 12.34
N THR A 80 -16.70 13.07 11.98
CA THR A 80 -17.09 13.61 10.67
C THR A 80 -16.39 12.85 9.53
N GLY A 81 -15.10 12.56 9.68
CA GLY A 81 -14.35 11.74 8.73
C GLY A 81 -14.90 10.32 8.60
N PHE A 82 -15.25 9.67 9.73
CA PHE A 82 -15.89 8.35 9.74
C PHE A 82 -17.25 8.35 9.04
N PHE A 83 -18.07 9.38 9.22
CA PHE A 83 -19.35 9.50 8.51
C PHE A 83 -19.15 9.56 7.00
N ILE A 84 -18.18 10.35 6.52
CA ILE A 84 -17.85 10.44 5.08
C ILE A 84 -17.35 9.09 4.56
N LEU A 85 -16.46 8.41 5.30
CA LEU A 85 -15.94 7.08 4.92
C LEU A 85 -17.06 6.04 4.79
N ILE A 86 -17.95 5.95 5.80
CA ILE A 86 -19.07 5.00 5.79
C ILE A 86 -20.05 5.35 4.68
N MET A 87 -20.32 6.63 4.43
CA MET A 87 -21.15 7.06 3.31
C MET A 87 -20.58 6.61 1.97
N LEU A 88 -19.28 6.82 1.72
CA LEU A 88 -18.64 6.39 0.47
C LEU A 88 -18.66 4.86 0.32
N LEU A 89 -18.37 4.12 1.39
CA LEU A 89 -18.40 2.66 1.38
C LEU A 89 -19.81 2.11 1.13
N THR A 90 -20.83 2.70 1.76
CA THR A 90 -22.23 2.30 1.56
C THR A 90 -22.71 2.61 0.14
N VAL A 91 -22.35 3.78 -0.40
CA VAL A 91 -22.64 4.11 -1.80
C VAL A 91 -22.00 3.11 -2.76
N LEU A 92 -20.72 2.79 -2.57
CA LEU A 92 -20.02 1.80 -3.40
C LEU A 92 -20.69 0.42 -3.32
N THR A 93 -20.91 -0.08 -2.10
CA THR A 93 -21.43 -1.43 -1.88
C THR A 93 -22.89 -1.60 -2.31
N LEU A 94 -23.73 -0.58 -2.16
CA LEU A 94 -25.15 -0.66 -2.48
C LEU A 94 -25.47 -0.29 -3.94
N LEU A 95 -24.74 0.67 -4.53
CA LEU A 95 -25.03 1.12 -5.91
C LEU A 95 -24.19 0.42 -6.97
N ASN A 96 -22.90 0.18 -6.71
CA ASN A 96 -22.01 -0.45 -7.69
C ASN A 96 -20.91 -1.30 -7.03
N PRO A 97 -21.27 -2.44 -6.41
CA PRO A 97 -20.34 -3.25 -5.62
C PRO A 97 -19.17 -3.81 -6.43
N TYR A 98 -19.29 -3.89 -7.75
CA TYR A 98 -18.29 -4.46 -8.64
C TYR A 98 -17.45 -3.41 -9.37
N LEU A 99 -17.65 -2.11 -9.12
CA LEU A 99 -16.93 -1.02 -9.79
C LEU A 99 -15.40 -1.15 -9.73
N LEU A 100 -14.88 -1.65 -8.61
CA LEU A 100 -13.44 -1.78 -8.36
C LEU A 100 -12.92 -3.22 -8.52
N GLY A 101 -13.78 -4.16 -8.94
CA GLY A 101 -13.45 -5.57 -9.10
C GLY A 101 -13.19 -5.95 -10.56
N ASP A 102 -12.55 -7.11 -10.76
CA ASP A 102 -12.30 -7.66 -12.09
C ASP A 102 -13.36 -8.72 -12.44
N PRO A 103 -14.06 -8.63 -13.59
CA PRO A 103 -15.04 -9.62 -14.03
C PRO A 103 -14.49 -11.05 -14.12
N ASP A 104 -13.19 -11.22 -14.41
CA ASP A 104 -12.59 -12.55 -14.57
C ASP A 104 -12.63 -13.37 -13.27
N ASN A 105 -12.68 -12.70 -12.11
CA ASN A 105 -12.79 -13.33 -10.78
C ASN A 105 -14.16 -13.99 -10.52
N PHE A 106 -15.16 -13.78 -11.37
CA PHE A 106 -16.44 -14.52 -11.30
C PHE A 106 -16.38 -15.86 -12.02
N THR A 107 -15.33 -16.12 -12.81
CA THR A 107 -15.10 -17.43 -13.41
C THR A 107 -14.25 -18.29 -12.47
N PRO A 108 -14.63 -19.55 -12.20
CA PRO A 108 -13.80 -20.44 -11.40
C PRO A 108 -12.40 -20.60 -12.01
N ALA A 109 -11.37 -20.61 -11.16
CA ALA A 109 -9.99 -20.75 -11.60
C ALA A 109 -9.77 -22.02 -12.44
N ASN A 110 -9.16 -21.85 -13.61
CA ASN A 110 -8.77 -22.94 -14.50
C ASN A 110 -7.24 -22.92 -14.69
N PRO A 111 -6.49 -23.88 -14.12
CA PRO A 111 -5.02 -23.91 -14.23
C PRO A 111 -4.49 -24.04 -15.68
N LEU A 112 -5.34 -24.46 -16.62
CA LEU A 112 -4.96 -24.66 -18.03
C LEU A 112 -5.23 -23.45 -18.91
N VAL A 113 -5.93 -22.43 -18.41
CA VAL A 113 -6.35 -21.26 -19.19
C VAL A 113 -5.97 -19.99 -18.44
N THR A 114 -5.10 -19.19 -19.05
CA THR A 114 -4.78 -17.84 -18.58
C THR A 114 -5.73 -16.83 -19.25
N PRO A 115 -6.37 -15.92 -18.51
CA PRO A 115 -7.12 -14.82 -19.10
C PRO A 115 -6.25 -13.96 -20.03
N VAL A 116 -6.88 -13.32 -21.01
CA VAL A 116 -6.18 -12.53 -22.04
C VAL A 116 -5.48 -11.32 -21.44
N HIS A 117 -6.11 -10.66 -20.46
CA HIS A 117 -5.58 -9.49 -19.77
C HIS A 117 -5.48 -9.76 -18.27
N ILE A 118 -4.42 -10.44 -17.84
CA ILE A 118 -4.15 -10.67 -16.41
C ILE A 118 -3.53 -9.42 -15.75
N GLN A 119 -4.16 -8.98 -14.66
CA GLN A 119 -3.75 -7.82 -13.89
C GLN A 119 -4.08 -8.05 -12.40
N PRO A 120 -3.35 -7.42 -11.47
CA PRO A 120 -3.72 -7.41 -10.06
C PRO A 120 -4.84 -6.39 -9.82
N GLU A 121 -5.33 -6.31 -8.58
CA GLU A 121 -6.27 -5.27 -8.18
C GLU A 121 -5.66 -3.87 -8.30
N TRP A 122 -6.54 -2.87 -8.46
CA TRP A 122 -6.18 -1.49 -8.83
C TRP A 122 -5.09 -0.85 -7.94
N TYR A 123 -5.08 -1.15 -6.64
CA TYR A 123 -4.11 -0.60 -5.68
C TYR A 123 -2.68 -1.17 -5.84
N PHE A 124 -2.49 -2.21 -6.66
CA PHE A 124 -1.18 -2.75 -7.02
C PHE A 124 -0.71 -2.37 -8.43
N LEU A 125 -1.55 -1.73 -9.25
CA LEU A 125 -1.23 -1.46 -10.66
C LEU A 125 0.01 -0.59 -10.84
N PHE A 126 0.22 0.42 -9.98
CA PHE A 126 1.43 1.26 -10.08
C PHE A 126 2.73 0.45 -9.95
N ALA A 127 2.74 -0.54 -9.05
CA ALA A 127 3.90 -1.38 -8.78
C ALA A 127 4.05 -2.46 -9.87
N TYR A 128 2.92 -2.96 -10.38
CA TYR A 128 2.86 -3.86 -11.54
C TYR A 128 3.39 -3.20 -12.82
N ALA A 129 3.07 -1.93 -13.07
CA ALA A 129 3.63 -1.16 -14.17
C ALA A 129 5.16 -1.06 -14.07
N ILE A 130 5.70 -0.79 -12.88
CA ILE A 130 7.15 -0.74 -12.62
C ILE A 130 7.79 -2.11 -12.91
N LEU A 131 7.19 -3.20 -12.42
CA LEU A 131 7.66 -4.57 -12.66
C LEU A 131 7.76 -4.88 -14.16
N ARG A 132 6.74 -4.54 -14.96
CA ARG A 132 6.69 -4.82 -16.40
C ARG A 132 7.57 -3.90 -17.24
N SER A 133 7.90 -2.70 -16.74
CA SER A 133 8.71 -1.72 -17.45
C SER A 133 10.18 -2.16 -17.63
N ILE A 134 10.65 -3.11 -16.84
CA ILE A 134 12.03 -3.60 -16.89
C ILE A 134 12.07 -4.93 -17.67
N PRO A 135 12.77 -5.00 -18.83
CA PRO A 135 12.85 -6.21 -19.67
C PRO A 135 13.84 -7.25 -19.10
N ASN A 136 13.83 -7.46 -17.78
CA ASN A 136 14.61 -8.45 -17.07
C ASN A 136 13.82 -8.94 -15.85
N LYS A 137 13.61 -10.26 -15.73
CA LYS A 137 12.81 -10.84 -14.64
C LYS A 137 13.34 -10.50 -13.24
N PHE A 138 14.65 -10.57 -13.04
CA PHE A 138 15.25 -10.28 -11.73
C PHE A 138 15.24 -8.77 -11.44
N GLY A 139 15.63 -7.95 -12.43
CA GLY A 139 15.59 -6.49 -12.33
C GLY A 139 14.19 -5.95 -12.04
N GLY A 140 13.16 -6.49 -12.72
CA GLY A 140 11.77 -6.13 -12.46
C GLY A 140 11.32 -6.46 -11.04
N VAL A 141 11.65 -7.66 -10.53
CA VAL A 141 11.32 -8.06 -9.15
C VAL A 141 12.03 -7.18 -8.12
N ILE A 142 13.30 -6.83 -8.36
CA ILE A 142 14.03 -5.87 -7.51
C ILE A 142 13.36 -4.50 -7.54
N ALA A 143 13.02 -3.98 -8.72
CA ALA A 143 12.40 -2.66 -8.85
C ALA A 143 11.02 -2.60 -8.18
N LEU A 144 10.23 -3.67 -8.28
CA LEU A 144 8.98 -3.82 -7.54
C LEU A 144 9.22 -3.69 -6.04
N ALA A 145 10.16 -4.45 -5.47
CA ALA A 145 10.47 -4.38 -4.04
C ALA A 145 11.01 -3.01 -3.62
N LEU A 146 11.89 -2.41 -4.43
CA LEU A 146 12.45 -1.08 -4.19
C LEU A 146 11.41 0.03 -4.30
N SER A 147 10.36 -0.12 -5.12
CA SER A 147 9.29 0.89 -5.23
C SER A 147 8.58 1.17 -3.90
N ILE A 148 8.55 0.17 -3.00
CA ILE A 148 8.02 0.30 -1.65
C ILE A 148 9.15 0.59 -0.66
N ALA A 149 10.27 -0.13 -0.74
CA ALA A 149 11.38 0.01 0.20
C ALA A 149 12.05 1.39 0.15
N ILE A 150 11.93 2.13 -0.96
CA ILE A 150 12.44 3.51 -1.08
C ILE A 150 11.85 4.46 -0.03
N LEU A 151 10.67 4.15 0.53
CA LEU A 151 10.10 4.95 1.62
C LEU A 151 11.00 4.95 2.87
N MET A 152 11.78 3.89 3.09
CA MET A 152 12.65 3.75 4.26
C MET A 152 13.88 4.67 4.21
N ILE A 153 14.29 5.12 3.01
CA ILE A 153 15.44 6.02 2.88
C ILE A 153 15.07 7.50 3.07
N LEU A 154 13.76 7.84 3.02
CA LEU A 154 13.29 9.23 3.07
C LEU A 154 13.81 10.03 4.28
N PRO A 155 13.85 9.50 5.52
CA PRO A 155 14.39 10.24 6.66
C PRO A 155 15.87 10.60 6.52
N PHE A 156 16.65 9.80 5.78
CA PHE A 156 18.10 9.98 5.61
C PHE A 156 18.45 10.91 4.44
N THR A 157 17.52 11.11 3.51
CA THR A 157 17.70 11.99 2.35
C THR A 157 17.15 13.40 2.55
N HIS A 158 16.61 13.71 3.73
CA HIS A 158 16.05 15.03 4.01
C HIS A 158 17.16 16.07 4.25
N LEU A 159 17.41 16.92 3.25
CA LEU A 159 18.42 17.99 3.30
C LEU A 159 17.83 19.37 3.65
N SER A 160 16.51 19.50 3.60
CA SER A 160 15.82 20.78 3.86
C SER A 160 15.97 21.23 5.31
N LYS A 161 15.94 22.55 5.52
CA LYS A 161 16.03 23.16 6.87
C LYS A 161 14.70 23.13 7.61
N PHE A 162 13.59 23.35 6.92
CA PHE A 162 12.26 23.15 7.48
C PHE A 162 11.85 21.68 7.34
N GLN A 163 11.13 21.16 8.34
CA GLN A 163 10.69 19.77 8.36
C GLN A 163 9.68 19.44 7.25
N GLY A 164 8.85 20.40 6.84
CA GLY A 164 7.81 20.22 5.83
C GLY A 164 8.06 21.00 4.54
N ILE A 165 7.22 20.74 3.53
CA ILE A 165 7.34 21.34 2.18
C ILE A 165 6.56 22.65 2.02
N GLN A 166 5.82 23.10 3.02
CA GLN A 166 4.89 24.25 2.96
C GLN A 166 5.59 25.55 2.55
N PHE A 167 6.87 25.69 2.91
CA PHE A 167 7.70 26.85 2.59
C PHE A 167 8.72 26.57 1.48
N TYR A 168 8.59 25.45 0.77
CA TYR A 168 9.42 25.08 -0.37
C TYR A 168 8.57 24.88 -1.64
N PRO A 169 8.26 25.96 -2.40
CA PRO A 169 7.39 25.88 -3.58
C PRO A 169 7.85 24.86 -4.63
N LEU A 170 9.16 24.78 -4.89
CA LEU A 170 9.71 23.79 -5.81
C LEU A 170 9.45 22.36 -5.33
N ASN A 171 9.61 22.09 -4.02
CA ASN A 171 9.36 20.76 -3.46
C ASN A 171 7.86 20.40 -3.51
N GLN A 172 6.96 21.37 -3.39
CA GLN A 172 5.52 21.13 -3.58
C GLN A 172 5.21 20.72 -5.02
N ILE A 173 5.77 21.41 -6.00
CA ILE A 173 5.61 21.05 -7.42
C ILE A 173 6.15 19.63 -7.66
N LEU A 174 7.32 19.29 -7.12
CA LEU A 174 7.90 17.96 -7.24
C LEU A 174 7.01 16.89 -6.56
N PHE A 175 6.48 17.16 -5.38
CA PHE A 175 5.55 16.25 -4.70
C PHE A 175 4.29 15.98 -5.54
N TRP A 176 3.67 17.03 -6.09
CA TRP A 176 2.50 16.87 -6.95
C TRP A 176 2.84 16.16 -8.27
N SER A 177 4.01 16.42 -8.85
CA SER A 177 4.47 15.66 -10.02
C SER A 177 4.65 14.17 -9.70
N MET A 178 5.19 13.83 -8.52
CA MET A 178 5.32 12.44 -8.08
C MET A 178 3.95 11.78 -7.93
N LEU A 179 2.97 12.46 -7.33
CA LEU A 179 1.60 11.94 -7.22
C LEU A 179 0.99 11.66 -8.60
N ILE A 180 1.13 12.59 -9.54
CA ILE A 180 0.63 12.42 -10.92
C ILE A 180 1.32 11.23 -11.58
N ILE A 181 2.64 11.06 -11.41
CA ILE A 181 3.37 9.91 -11.94
C ILE A 181 2.83 8.59 -11.37
N VAL A 182 2.54 8.51 -10.06
CA VAL A 182 1.95 7.30 -9.46
C VAL A 182 0.56 7.00 -10.02
N ILE A 183 -0.26 8.02 -10.25
CA ILE A 183 -1.57 7.87 -10.90
C ILE A 183 -1.41 7.37 -12.35
N LEU A 184 -0.47 7.94 -13.11
CA LEU A 184 -0.18 7.49 -14.47
C LEU A 184 0.36 6.05 -14.51
N LEU A 185 1.19 5.66 -13.55
CA LEU A 185 1.63 4.27 -13.39
C LEU A 185 0.47 3.33 -13.07
N THR A 186 -0.50 3.78 -12.26
CA THR A 186 -1.73 3.02 -11.98
C THR A 186 -2.58 2.85 -13.23
N TRP A 187 -2.61 3.85 -14.12
CA TRP A 187 -3.33 3.77 -15.39
C TRP A 187 -2.64 2.90 -16.45
N ILE A 188 -1.30 2.86 -16.46
CA ILE A 188 -0.50 2.05 -17.40
C ILE A 188 -0.38 0.58 -16.94
N GLY A 189 -0.41 0.34 -15.63
CA GLY A 189 -0.39 -1.00 -15.03
C GLY A 189 -1.63 -1.77 -15.39
#